data_AF-X2B8P8-F1
#
_entry.id   AF-X2B8P8-F1
#
_cell.length_a   1.000
_cell.length_b   1.000
_cell.length_c   1.000
_cell.angle_alpha   90.00
_cell.angle_beta   90.00
_cell.angle_gamma   90.00
#
_symmetry.space_group_name_H-M   'P 1'
#
loop_
_entity.id
_entity.type
_entity.pdbx_description
1 polymer ?
#
loop_
_entity_poly.entity_id
_entity_poly.type
_entity_poly.pdbx_seq_one_letter_code
_entity_poly.pdbx_strand_id
1 'polypeptide(L)' 'PITINNTEIQRVHSTRFLRVIIDDRVTWANHITHVSNKIAKSIGIINKVKHSLKQDTLMILYYSLIYPYLTFCFLLW' A
#
# COMPACT_ATOMS: atom_id res chain seq x y z
N PRO A 1 26.50 -10.20 17.84
CA PRO A 1 25.75 -11.36 17.29
C PRO A 1 24.63 -11.76 18.25
N ILE A 2 23.38 -11.78 17.78
CA ILE A 2 22.23 -12.21 18.61
C ILE A 2 22.00 -13.69 18.30
N THR A 3 22.10 -14.54 19.31
CA THR A 3 21.90 -15.99 19.22
C THR A 3 20.70 -16.39 20.07
N ILE A 4 19.77 -17.15 19.48
CA ILE A 4 18.69 -17.83 20.21
C ILE A 4 18.92 -19.33 20.02
N ASN A 5 18.99 -20.08 21.12
CA ASN A 5 19.25 -21.53 21.11
C ASN A 5 20.47 -21.93 20.25
N ASN A 6 21.61 -21.27 20.44
CA ASN A 6 22.85 -21.50 19.69
C ASN A 6 22.74 -21.37 18.16
N THR A 7 21.65 -20.79 17.64
CA THR A 7 21.49 -20.50 16.22
C THR A 7 21.75 -19.01 15.99
N GLU A 8 22.71 -18.68 15.13
CA GLU A 8 22.97 -17.30 14.74
C GLU A 8 21.83 -16.78 13.85
N ILE A 9 21.17 -15.72 14.31
CA ILE A 9 20.11 -15.08 13.54
C ILE A 9 20.76 -14.06 12.61
N GLN A 10 20.71 -14.31 11.31
CA GLN A 10 21.12 -13.32 10.31
C GLN A 10 20.13 -12.16 10.30
N ARG A 11 20.64 -10.92 10.45
CA ARG A 11 19.85 -9.71 10.24
C ARG A 11 19.49 -9.62 8.76
N VAL A 12 18.20 -9.72 8.46
CA VAL A 12 17.67 -9.52 7.11
C VAL A 12 17.18 -8.08 7.03
N HIS A 13 17.77 -7.28 6.12
CA HIS A 13 17.43 -5.86 5.96
C HIS A 13 16.03 -5.63 5.39
N SER A 14 15.38 -6.68 4.85
CA SER A 14 14.05 -6.59 4.26
C SER A 14 13.31 -7.90 4.47
N THR A 15 12.13 -7.86 5.11
CA THR A 15 11.27 -9.03 5.25
C THR A 15 9.86 -8.75 4.75
N ARG A 16 9.28 -9.70 4.02
CA ARG A 16 7.90 -9.60 3.53
C ARG A 16 6.98 -10.20 4.57
N PHE A 17 6.26 -9.35 5.31
CA PHE A 17 5.27 -9.76 6.29
C PHE A 17 3.87 -9.30 5.83
N LEU A 18 2.91 -10.24 5.73
CA LEU A 18 1.52 -9.94 5.36
C LEU A 18 1.36 -9.10 4.07
N ARG A 19 2.16 -9.41 3.04
CA ARG A 19 2.25 -8.68 1.74
C ARG A 19 2.84 -7.27 1.82
N VAL A 20 3.32 -6.84 2.98
CA VAL A 20 4.08 -5.61 3.18
C VAL A 20 5.57 -5.96 3.22
N ILE A 21 6.40 -5.21 2.49
CA ILE A 21 7.85 -5.32 2.55
C ILE A 21 8.31 -4.34 3.64
N ILE A 22 8.79 -4.86 4.76
CA ILE A 22 9.30 -4.08 5.88
C ILE A 22 10.81 -4.02 5.71
N ASP A 23 11.31 -2.84 5.36
CA ASP A 23 12.74 -2.53 5.22
C ASP A 23 13.30 -2.06 6.58
N ASP A 24 14.59 -2.30 6.86
CA ASP A 24 15.27 -2.08 8.16
C ASP A 24 15.26 -0.61 8.61
N ARG A 25 14.93 0.31 7.69
CA ARG A 25 14.77 1.75 7.98
C ARG A 25 13.33 2.20 8.15
N VAL A 26 12.35 1.29 7.98
CA VAL A 26 10.92 1.60 8.14
C VAL A 26 10.56 2.87 7.35
N THR A 27 11.20 3.10 6.19
CA THR A 27 11.06 4.39 5.53
C THR A 27 9.73 4.53 4.82
N TRP A 28 8.97 3.45 4.64
CA TRP A 28 7.67 3.34 3.94
C TRP A 28 7.60 4.05 2.57
N ALA A 29 8.63 4.75 2.11
CA ALA A 29 8.60 5.68 0.99
C ALA A 29 8.43 4.94 -0.32
N ASN A 30 9.08 3.79 -0.46
CA ASN A 30 8.90 2.91 -1.62
C ASN A 30 7.48 2.33 -1.64
N HIS A 31 6.93 1.94 -0.49
CA HIS A 31 5.56 1.44 -0.38
C HIS A 31 4.54 2.55 -0.68
N ILE A 32 4.69 3.72 -0.07
CA ILE A 32 3.85 4.92 -0.29
C ILE A 32 3.90 5.35 -1.75
N THR A 33 5.08 5.35 -2.39
CA THR A 33 5.22 5.70 -3.81
C THR A 33 4.51 4.68 -4.69
N HIS A 34 4.66 3.38 -4.41
CA HIS A 34 3.98 2.33 -5.15
C HIS A 34 2.45 2.43 -5.03
N VAL A 35 1.94 2.63 -3.82
CA VAL A 35 0.52 2.79 -3.55
C VAL A 35 -0.02 4.08 -4.16
N SER A 36 0.68 5.21 -4.00
CA SER A 36 0.31 6.50 -4.58
C SER A 36 0.21 6.42 -6.11
N ASN A 37 1.15 5.76 -6.78
CA ASN A 37 1.10 5.55 -8.23
C ASN A 37 -0.12 4.72 -8.66
N LYS A 38 -0.53 3.74 -7.84
CA LYS A 38 -1.71 2.92 -8.10
C LYS A 38 -3.00 3.71 -7.92
N ILE A 39 -3.09 4.50 -6.85
CA ILE A 39 -4.22 5.41 -6.58
C ILE A 39 -4.34 6.45 -7.70
N ALA A 40 -3.24 7.07 -8.13
CA ALA A 40 -3.23 8.06 -9.21
C ALA A 40 -3.80 7.50 -10.52
N LYS A 41 -3.45 6.25 -10.87
CA LYS A 41 -4.05 5.55 -12.03
C LYS A 41 -5.55 5.36 -11.85
N SER A 42 -6.00 4.90 -10.68
CA SER A 42 -7.42 4.73 -10.38
C SER A 42 -8.20 6.05 -10.47
N ILE A 43 -7.65 7.15 -9.95
CA ILE A 43 -8.23 8.50 -10.05
C ILE A 43 -8.33 8.92 -11.51
N GLY A 44 -7.29 8.69 -12.32
CA GLY A 44 -7.30 8.98 -13.74
C GLY A 44 -8.41 8.24 -14.49
N ILE A 45 -8.62 6.95 -14.17
CA ILE A 45 -9.72 6.14 -14.72
C ILE A 45 -11.06 6.75 -14.32
N ILE A 46 -11.29 6.99 -13.02
CA ILE A 46 -12.53 7.57 -12.50
C ILE A 46 -12.81 8.92 -13.17
N ASN A 47 -11.80 9.78 -13.32
CA ASN A 47 -11.94 11.08 -13.97
C ASN A 47 -12.31 10.98 -15.45
N LYS A 48 -11.86 9.94 -16.15
CA LYS A 48 -12.21 9.69 -17.55
C LYS A 48 -13.64 9.18 -17.70
N VAL A 49 -14.11 8.32 -16.78
CA VAL A 49 -15.46 7.74 -16.83
C VAL A 49 -16.52 8.56 -16.11
N LYS A 50 -16.13 9.63 -15.38
CA LYS A 50 -17.07 10.46 -14.58
C LYS A 50 -18.19 11.08 -15.39
N HIS A 51 -17.95 11.36 -16.67
CA HIS A 51 -18.95 11.97 -17.55
C HIS A 51 -19.93 10.94 -18.13
N SER A 52 -19.60 9.65 -18.05
CA SER A 52 -20.39 8.55 -18.61
C SER A 52 -21.13 7.75 -17.53
N LEU A 53 -20.66 7.80 -16.28
CA LEU A 53 -21.23 7.03 -15.16
C LEU A 53 -22.03 7.92 -14.20
N LYS A 54 -23.00 7.30 -13.53
CA LYS A 54 -23.76 7.94 -12.45
C LYS A 54 -22.88 8.14 -11.21
N GLN A 55 -23.21 9.14 -10.41
CA GLN A 55 -22.49 9.47 -9.18
C GLN A 55 -22.33 8.29 -8.23
N ASP A 56 -23.37 7.47 -8.05
CA ASP A 56 -23.33 6.28 -7.18
C ASP A 56 -22.26 5.29 -7.65
N THR A 57 -22.13 5.08 -8.96
CA THR A 57 -21.13 4.20 -9.53
C THR A 57 -19.72 4.75 -9.33
N LEU A 58 -19.53 6.07 -9.43
CA LEU A 58 -18.26 6.72 -9.13
C LEU A 58 -17.88 6.56 -7.65
N MET A 59 -18.88 6.61 -6.76
CA MET A 59 -18.68 6.39 -5.33
C MET A 59 -18.26 4.94 -5.05
N ILE A 60 -18.88 3.95 -5.69
CA ILE A 60 -18.48 2.54 -5.61
C ILE A 60 -17.05 2.34 -6.13
N LEU A 61 -16.69 2.97 -7.25
CA LEU A 61 -15.32 2.91 -7.78
C LEU A 61 -14.30 3.51 -6.81
N TYR A 62 -14.64 4.62 -6.16
CA TYR A 62 -13.80 5.22 -5.13
C TYR A 62 -13.59 4.26 -3.94
N TYR A 63 -14.66 3.69 -3.40
CA TYR A 63 -14.57 2.77 -2.25
C TYR A 63 -13.89 1.44 -2.59
N SER A 64 -14.00 0.96 -3.82
CA SER A 64 -13.36 -0.30 -4.23
C SER A 64 -11.88 -0.12 -4.61
N LEU A 65 -11.52 0.99 -5.27
CA LEU A 65 -10.19 1.16 -5.87
C LEU A 65 -9.24 2.06 -5.09
N ILE A 66 -9.74 2.95 -4.23
CA ILE A 66 -8.93 3.98 -3.55
C ILE A 66 -8.99 3.79 -2.03
N TYR A 67 -10.19 3.65 -1.48
CA TYR A 67 -10.41 3.52 -0.03
C TYR A 67 -9.54 2.47 0.67
N PRO A 68 -9.44 1.20 0.22
CA PRO A 68 -8.62 0.21 0.93
C PRO A 68 -7.16 0.66 1.06
N TYR A 69 -6.60 1.28 0.01
CA TYR A 69 -5.22 1.74 0.02
C TYR A 69 -5.00 2.92 0.97
N LEU A 70 -5.96 3.84 1.08
CA LEU A 70 -5.88 4.94 2.04
C LEU A 70 -6.02 4.44 3.49
N THR A 71 -6.94 3.51 3.75
CA THR A 71 -7.13 2.92 5.08
C THR A 71 -5.90 2.14 5.52
N PHE A 72 -5.29 1.34 4.63
CA PHE A 72 -4.02 0.68 4.93
C PHE A 72 -2.89 1.68 5.17
N CYS A 73 -2.78 2.74 4.36
CA CYS A 73 -1.76 3.76 4.58
C CYS A 73 -1.92 4.46 5.94
N PHE A 74 -3.15 4.69 6.40
CA PHE A 74 -3.43 5.27 7.71
C PHE A 74 -3.09 4.31 8.86
N LEU A 75 -3.38 3.01 8.72
CA LEU A 75 -3.04 1.99 9.73
C LEU A 75 -1.54 1.75 9.90
N LEU A 76 -0.73 2.15 8.91
CA LEU A 76 0.72 1.91 8.89
C LEU A 76 1.53 3.11 9.42
N TRP A 77 0.89 4.26 9.64
CA TRP A 77 1.48 5.44 10.28
C TRP A 77 1.25 5.37 11.80
#